data_AF-A0A1J0AKS4-F1
#
_entry.id   AF-A0A1J0AKS4-F1
#
_cell.length_a   1.000
_cell.length_b   1.000
_cell.length_c   1.000
_cell.angle_alpha   90.00
_cell.angle_beta   90.00
_cell.angle_gamma   90.00
#
_symmetry.space_group_name_H-M   'P 1'
#
loop_
_entity.id
_entity.type
_entity.pdbx_description
1 polymer ?
#
loop_
_entity_poly.entity_id
_entity_poly.type
_entity_poly.pdbx_seq_one_letter_code
_entity_poly.pdbx_strand_id
1 'polypeptide(L)'
;MNLKKMFEMQKTLDERIIKEKGLESQDLLPNTYVALDTELAEFANEGRWFKHWSKNQKPRTKIEHFCPTCDGTGDKNHDINLQYLEEGHAAEPYSKCQDCNGSGKIGESNPLLTEFVDCLHFFLSIAIKKGWEDAMNLPEEGFVEMKKKGFEGGLTGVFLEMKWLLLNSYMSKDQSTKKTSFMMAWGLFLSIGTIGFGFTLEQIEAAYIEKNAVNHQRQQEGY
;
A
#
# COMPACT_ATOMS: atom_id res chain seq x y z
N MET A 1 -6.09 7.23 12.67
CA MET A 1 -6.40 7.56 11.26
C MET A 1 -7.47 8.64 11.20
N ASN A 2 -7.15 9.79 10.61
CA ASN A 2 -8.08 10.88 10.35
C ASN A 2 -8.71 10.78 8.95
N LEU A 3 -9.84 10.07 8.83
CA LEU A 3 -10.53 9.87 7.55
C LEU A 3 -10.98 11.17 6.90
N LYS A 4 -11.43 12.17 7.68
CA LYS A 4 -11.86 13.47 7.14
C LYS A 4 -10.73 14.14 6.35
N LYS A 5 -9.53 14.20 6.94
CA LYS A 5 -8.34 14.75 6.29
C LYS A 5 -8.01 13.97 5.01
N MET A 6 -8.09 12.65 5.07
CA MET A 6 -7.77 11.79 3.92
C MET A 6 -8.76 11.96 2.76
N PHE A 7 -10.06 12.14 3.05
CA PHE A 7 -11.04 12.48 2.01
C PHE A 7 -10.75 13.80 1.33
N GLU A 8 -10.37 14.84 2.09
CA GLU A 8 -9.99 16.15 1.53
C GLU A 8 -8.76 16.04 0.60
N MET A 9 -7.75 15.26 1.02
CA MET A 9 -6.55 14.99 0.22
C MET A 9 -6.86 14.18 -1.03
N GLN A 10 -7.65 13.11 -0.91
CA GLN A 10 -8.02 12.27 -2.05
C GLN A 10 -8.86 13.04 -3.07
N LYS A 11 -9.83 13.82 -2.61
CA LYS A 11 -10.66 14.66 -3.47
C LYS A 11 -9.81 15.63 -4.29
N THR A 12 -8.84 16.27 -3.63
CA THR A 12 -7.90 17.20 -4.30
C THR A 12 -7.07 16.50 -5.38
N LEU A 13 -6.57 15.30 -5.08
CA LEU A 13 -5.81 14.49 -6.04
C LEU A 13 -6.68 14.05 -7.23
N ASP A 14 -7.87 13.52 -6.95
CA ASP A 14 -8.80 13.03 -7.98
C ASP A 14 -9.27 14.16 -8.92
N GLU A 15 -9.65 15.32 -8.36
CA GLU A 15 -10.05 16.50 -9.14
C GLU A 15 -8.92 17.00 -10.03
N ARG A 16 -7.68 16.98 -9.52
CA ARG A 16 -6.49 17.37 -10.29
C ARG A 16 -6.26 16.42 -11.47
N ILE A 17 -6.29 15.12 -11.24
CA ILE A 17 -6.12 14.10 -12.29
C ILE A 17 -7.20 14.26 -13.37
N ILE A 18 -8.46 14.40 -12.95
CA ILE A 18 -9.59 14.54 -13.88
C ILE A 18 -9.38 15.76 -14.79
N LYS A 19 -8.98 16.91 -14.21
CA LYS A 19 -8.77 18.15 -14.95
C LYS A 19 -7.54 18.11 -15.86
N GLU A 20 -6.41 17.61 -15.36
CA GLU A 20 -5.15 17.55 -16.12
C GLU A 20 -5.23 16.56 -17.29
N LYS A 21 -6.06 15.52 -17.17
CA LYS A 21 -6.24 14.48 -18.19
C LYS A 21 -7.49 14.66 -19.07
N GLY A 22 -8.29 15.71 -18.84
CA GLY A 22 -9.51 15.98 -19.63
C GLY A 22 -10.57 14.89 -19.52
N LEU A 23 -10.81 14.38 -18.31
CA LEU A 23 -11.67 13.23 -18.03
C LEU A 23 -13.05 13.62 -17.47
N GLU A 24 -13.41 14.91 -17.46
CA GLU A 24 -14.60 15.44 -16.79
C GLU A 24 -15.92 14.80 -17.27
N SER A 25 -15.97 14.38 -18.54
CA SER A 25 -17.17 13.77 -19.14
C SER A 25 -17.21 12.24 -19.01
N GLN A 26 -16.22 11.61 -18.38
CA GLN A 26 -16.10 10.16 -18.32
C GLN A 26 -16.62 9.60 -16.99
N ASP A 27 -17.37 8.50 -17.06
CA ASP A 27 -17.65 7.70 -15.85
C ASP A 27 -16.42 6.86 -15.51
N LEU A 28 -15.64 7.36 -14.54
CA LEU A 28 -14.43 6.69 -14.06
C LEU A 28 -14.70 5.70 -12.91
N LEU A 29 -15.94 5.56 -12.45
CA LEU A 29 -16.26 4.68 -11.34
C LEU A 29 -15.90 3.20 -11.64
N PRO A 30 -16.24 2.62 -12.80
CA PRO A 30 -15.87 1.24 -13.12
C PRO A 30 -14.35 1.04 -13.11
N ASN A 31 -13.61 2.00 -13.66
CA ASN A 31 -12.14 1.97 -13.68
C ASN A 31 -11.55 2.06 -12.27
N THR A 32 -12.18 2.83 -11.37
CA THR A 32 -11.75 2.96 -9.97
C THR A 32 -11.92 1.63 -9.22
N TYR A 33 -13.01 0.88 -9.48
CA TYR A 33 -13.20 -0.46 -8.93
C TYR A 33 -12.17 -1.47 -9.44
N VAL A 34 -11.83 -1.43 -10.73
CA VAL A 34 -10.80 -2.30 -11.33
C VAL A 34 -9.41 -1.94 -10.79
N ALA A 35 -9.11 -0.66 -10.63
CA ALA A 35 -7.86 -0.21 -10.01
C ALA A 35 -7.75 -0.74 -8.59
N LEU A 36 -8.80 -0.61 -7.76
CA LEU A 36 -8.82 -1.20 -6.43
C LEU A 36 -8.61 -2.73 -6.44
N ASP A 37 -9.28 -3.47 -7.34
CA ASP A 37 -9.10 -4.93 -7.43
C ASP A 37 -7.65 -5.31 -7.79
N THR A 38 -7.01 -4.50 -8.63
CA THR A 38 -5.60 -4.67 -9.04
C THR A 38 -4.67 -4.44 -7.86
N GLU A 39 -4.80 -3.32 -7.15
CA GLU A 39 -3.99 -3.02 -5.96
C GLU A 39 -4.21 -4.06 -4.86
N LEU A 40 -5.43 -4.57 -4.69
CA LEU A 40 -5.72 -5.65 -3.75
C LEU A 40 -4.95 -6.93 -4.09
N ALA A 41 -4.76 -7.23 -5.37
CA ALA A 41 -3.93 -8.35 -5.81
C ALA A 41 -2.44 -8.08 -5.56
N GLU A 42 -1.96 -6.86 -5.74
CA GLU A 42 -0.58 -6.46 -5.41
C GLU A 42 -0.33 -6.56 -3.90
N PHE A 43 -1.23 -6.03 -3.08
CA PHE A 43 -1.24 -6.18 -1.62
C PHE A 43 -1.20 -7.66 -1.21
N ALA A 44 -2.02 -8.51 -1.82
CA ALA A 44 -1.97 -9.94 -1.56
C ALA A 44 -0.62 -10.56 -1.94
N ASN A 45 -0.05 -10.13 -3.06
CA ASN A 45 1.23 -10.60 -3.56
C ASN A 45 2.41 -10.23 -2.65
N GLU A 46 2.37 -9.04 -2.03
CA GLU A 46 3.30 -8.59 -0.99
C GLU A 46 3.10 -9.32 0.35
N GLY A 47 1.85 -9.63 0.69
CA GLY A 47 1.51 -10.32 1.93
C GLY A 47 1.79 -11.82 1.90
N ARG A 48 1.80 -12.43 0.71
CA ARG A 48 2.27 -13.80 0.42
C ARG A 48 1.55 -14.94 1.15
N TRP A 49 0.48 -14.66 1.90
CA TRP A 49 -0.26 -15.62 2.72
C TRP A 49 -0.95 -16.72 1.88
N PHE A 50 -1.29 -16.45 0.63
CA PHE A 50 -1.97 -17.41 -0.24
C PHE A 50 -1.02 -18.34 -1.01
N LYS A 51 0.29 -18.05 -1.00
CA LYS A 51 1.31 -18.72 -1.81
C LYS A 51 1.70 -20.08 -1.23
N HIS A 52 0.72 -20.98 -1.10
CA HIS A 52 0.86 -22.30 -0.47
C HIS A 52 1.90 -23.21 -1.15
N TRP A 53 2.25 -22.96 -2.41
CA TRP A 53 3.31 -23.65 -3.15
C TRP A 53 4.72 -23.11 -2.85
N SER A 54 4.85 -21.96 -2.19
CA SER A 54 6.13 -21.32 -1.90
C SER A 54 6.70 -21.77 -0.57
N LYS A 55 8.02 -22.03 -0.54
CA LYS A 55 8.79 -22.26 0.70
C LYS A 55 8.91 -20.99 1.55
N ASN A 56 8.77 -19.80 0.95
CA ASN A 56 8.79 -18.53 1.65
C ASN A 56 7.43 -17.82 1.49
N GLN A 57 6.63 -17.82 2.56
CA GLN A 57 5.34 -17.13 2.65
C GLN A 57 5.40 -15.94 3.62
N LYS A 58 6.60 -15.52 4.06
CA LYS A 58 6.74 -14.36 4.94
C LYS A 58 6.35 -13.09 4.19
N PRO A 59 5.50 -12.22 4.76
CA PRO A 59 5.13 -10.96 4.13
C PRO A 59 6.36 -10.07 3.92
N ARG A 60 6.37 -9.29 2.83
CA ARG A 60 7.42 -8.31 2.55
C ARG A 60 7.15 -7.01 3.29
N THR A 61 7.42 -7.02 4.60
CA THR A 61 7.22 -5.85 5.48
C THR A 61 8.43 -4.94 5.59
N LYS A 62 9.60 -5.40 5.13
CA LYS A 62 10.84 -4.61 5.11
C LYS A 62 11.73 -5.07 3.96
N ILE A 63 12.11 -4.13 3.11
CA ILE A 63 13.20 -4.27 2.13
C ILE A 63 14.23 -3.20 2.45
N GLU A 64 15.49 -3.61 2.62
CA GLU A 64 16.61 -2.68 2.78
C GLU A 64 17.10 -2.27 1.39
N HIS A 65 17.25 -0.96 1.18
CA HIS A 65 17.81 -0.39 -0.03
C HIS A 65 19.29 -0.09 0.22
N PHE A 66 20.14 -0.81 -0.50
CA PHE A 66 21.59 -0.64 -0.41
C PHE A 66 22.08 0.45 -1.36
N CYS A 67 23.15 1.13 -0.95
CA CYS A 67 23.77 2.17 -1.75
C CYS A 67 24.39 1.57 -3.01
N PRO A 68 23.95 1.96 -4.22
CA PRO A 68 24.48 1.41 -5.46
C PRO A 68 25.94 1.83 -5.69
N THR A 69 26.36 2.98 -5.16
CA THR A 69 27.71 3.52 -5.34
C THR A 69 28.79 2.71 -4.62
N CYS A 70 28.44 2.00 -3.55
CA CYS A 70 29.39 1.19 -2.78
C CYS A 70 28.91 -0.25 -2.56
N ASP A 71 27.92 -0.69 -3.34
CA ASP A 71 27.24 -1.97 -3.24
C ASP A 71 26.91 -2.41 -1.80
N GLY A 72 26.37 -1.47 -1.01
CA GLY A 72 25.96 -1.77 0.36
C GLY A 72 27.06 -1.79 1.42
N THR A 73 28.32 -1.56 1.06
CA THR A 73 29.44 -1.68 2.01
C THR A 73 29.72 -0.42 2.84
N GLY A 74 29.29 0.74 2.34
CA GLY A 74 29.67 2.03 2.92
C GLY A 74 31.10 2.49 2.57
N ASP A 75 31.86 1.68 1.83
CA ASP A 75 33.23 1.97 1.41
C ASP A 75 33.27 2.29 -0.09
N LYS A 76 33.73 3.49 -0.44
CA LYS A 76 33.91 3.93 -1.83
C LYS A 76 35.03 3.18 -2.54
N ASN A 77 35.92 2.54 -1.78
CA ASN A 77 37.00 1.70 -2.31
C ASN A 77 36.58 0.23 -2.44
N HIS A 78 35.31 -0.12 -2.21
CA HIS A 78 34.87 -1.52 -2.26
C HIS A 78 35.24 -2.24 -3.56
N ASP A 79 34.84 -1.68 -4.70
CA ASP A 79 35.02 -2.31 -6.01
C ASP A 79 36.51 -2.44 -6.37
N ILE A 80 37.31 -1.40 -6.11
CA ILE A 80 38.75 -1.45 -6.38
C ILE A 80 39.48 -2.42 -5.44
N ASN A 81 39.02 -2.53 -4.19
CA ASN A 81 39.58 -3.48 -3.21
C ASN A 81 39.25 -4.93 -3.56
N LEU A 82 38.06 -5.21 -4.12
CA LEU A 82 37.74 -6.55 -4.65
C LEU A 82 38.76 -6.97 -5.71
N GLN A 83 39.03 -6.10 -6.69
CA GLN A 83 39.98 -6.39 -7.75
C GLN A 83 41.42 -6.52 -7.21
N TYR A 84 41.85 -5.60 -6.34
CA TYR A 84 43.20 -5.62 -5.78
C TYR A 84 43.47 -6.89 -4.98
N LEU A 85 42.51 -7.33 -4.17
CA LEU A 85 42.65 -8.56 -3.39
C LEU A 85 42.70 -9.81 -4.29
N GLU A 86 41.94 -9.85 -5.39
CA GLU A 86 42.02 -10.93 -6.38
C GLU A 86 43.39 -10.99 -7.08
N GLU A 87 43.98 -9.83 -7.36
CA GLU A 87 45.32 -9.70 -7.97
C GLU A 87 46.47 -9.88 -6.96
N GLY A 88 46.16 -10.10 -5.67
CA GLY A 88 47.15 -10.30 -4.60
C GLY A 88 47.77 -9.02 -4.07
N HIS A 89 47.19 -7.87 -4.38
CA HIS A 89 47.57 -6.56 -3.85
C HIS A 89 46.94 -6.28 -2.48
N ALA A 90 47.53 -5.34 -1.74
CA ALA A 90 46.94 -4.85 -0.50
C ALA A 90 45.73 -3.97 -0.80
N ALA A 91 44.67 -4.10 0.00
CA ALA A 91 43.50 -3.23 -0.09
C ALA A 91 43.86 -1.78 0.27
N GLU A 92 43.26 -0.83 -0.44
CA GLU A 92 43.22 0.57 -0.06
C GLU A 92 42.47 0.76 1.26
N PRO A 93 42.85 1.74 2.09
CA PRO A 93 42.15 2.05 3.32
C PRO A 93 40.67 2.39 3.07
N TYR A 94 39.83 2.13 4.08
CA TYR A 94 38.42 2.49 4.04
C TYR A 94 38.23 3.96 3.64
N SER A 95 37.42 4.20 2.61
CA SER A 95 37.05 5.52 2.15
C SER A 95 35.54 5.68 2.27
N LYS A 96 35.10 6.61 3.11
CA LYS A 96 33.67 6.79 3.39
C LYS A 96 32.88 7.10 2.11
N CYS A 97 31.94 6.23 1.75
CA CYS A 97 31.01 6.51 0.67
C CYS A 97 30.11 7.70 1.05
N GLN A 98 30.16 8.78 0.28
CA GLN A 98 29.43 10.01 0.59
C GLN A 98 27.92 9.84 0.38
N ASP A 99 27.51 9.07 -0.61
CA ASP A 99 26.11 8.90 -1.01
C ASP A 99 25.26 8.20 0.06
N CYS A 100 25.87 7.33 0.85
CA CYS A 100 25.23 6.70 2.02
C CYS A 100 25.86 7.15 3.34
N ASN A 101 26.72 8.16 3.33
CA ASN A 101 27.46 8.61 4.50
C ASN A 101 28.13 7.46 5.27
N GLY A 102 28.69 6.48 4.55
CA GLY A 102 29.40 5.33 5.08
C GLY A 102 28.52 4.20 5.64
N SER A 103 27.19 4.29 5.56
CA SER A 103 26.29 3.27 6.13
C SER A 103 26.11 2.05 5.22
N GLY A 104 26.34 2.21 3.91
CA GLY A 104 25.96 1.24 2.89
C GLY A 104 24.45 1.16 2.63
N LYS A 105 23.62 1.82 3.43
CA LYS A 105 22.15 1.77 3.31
C LYS A 105 21.60 3.15 2.96
N ILE A 106 20.76 3.21 1.94
CA ILE A 106 20.11 4.45 1.48
C ILE A 106 18.65 4.55 1.94
N GLY A 107 18.07 3.46 2.44
CA GLY A 107 16.74 3.49 3.04
C GLY A 107 16.17 2.12 3.32
N GLU A 108 14.91 2.11 3.74
CA GLU A 108 14.08 0.93 3.88
C GLU A 108 12.68 1.23 3.34
N SER A 109 12.00 0.22 2.81
CA SER A 109 10.59 0.31 2.45
C SER A 109 9.79 -0.82 3.05
N ASN A 110 8.48 -0.59 3.23
CA ASN A 110 7.51 -1.61 3.58
C ASN A 110 6.57 -1.81 2.37
N PRO A 111 6.92 -2.71 1.42
CA PRO A 111 6.09 -2.98 0.25
C PRO A 111 4.66 -3.34 0.62
N LEU A 112 4.46 -4.19 1.63
CA LEU A 112 3.11 -4.58 2.04
C LEU A 112 2.25 -3.39 2.49
N LEU A 113 2.81 -2.48 3.30
CA LEU A 113 2.10 -1.27 3.72
C LEU A 113 1.89 -0.31 2.54
N THR A 114 2.81 -0.28 1.58
CA THR A 114 2.71 0.54 0.37
C THR A 114 1.47 0.12 -0.44
N GLU A 115 1.37 -1.16 -0.79
CA GLU A 115 0.21 -1.67 -1.54
C GLU A 115 -1.09 -1.57 -0.74
N PHE A 116 -1.02 -1.69 0.59
CA PHE A 116 -2.19 -1.45 1.45
C PHE A 116 -2.69 -0.01 1.32
N VAL A 117 -1.80 0.99 1.31
CA VAL A 117 -2.25 2.38 1.15
C VAL A 117 -2.65 2.73 -0.28
N ASP A 118 -2.14 2.01 -1.29
CA ASP A 118 -2.65 2.09 -2.67
C ASP A 118 -4.10 1.62 -2.77
N CYS A 119 -4.44 0.51 -2.12
CA CYS A 119 -5.84 0.10 -1.98
C CYS A 119 -6.68 1.18 -1.28
N LEU A 120 -6.15 1.78 -0.21
CA LEU A 120 -6.84 2.81 0.56
C LEU A 120 -7.18 4.05 -0.28
N HIS A 121 -6.29 4.48 -1.17
CA HIS A 121 -6.58 5.55 -2.13
C HIS A 121 -7.87 5.28 -2.91
N PHE A 122 -8.01 4.08 -3.46
CA PHE A 122 -9.18 3.73 -4.27
C PHE A 122 -10.44 3.49 -3.45
N PHE A 123 -10.34 2.98 -2.21
CA PHE A 123 -11.49 2.95 -1.30
C PHE A 123 -12.04 4.36 -1.05
N LEU A 124 -11.16 5.33 -0.76
CA LEU A 124 -11.55 6.73 -0.55
C LEU A 124 -12.18 7.34 -1.82
N SER A 125 -11.56 7.13 -2.98
CA SER A 125 -12.10 7.61 -4.26
C SER A 125 -13.48 7.03 -4.57
N ILE A 126 -13.73 5.74 -4.32
CA ILE A 126 -15.05 5.13 -4.48
C ILE A 126 -16.05 5.78 -3.53
N ALA A 127 -15.71 5.93 -2.25
CA ALA A 127 -16.60 6.55 -1.27
C ALA A 127 -16.98 7.98 -1.68
N ILE A 128 -16.01 8.81 -2.10
CA ILE A 128 -16.25 10.17 -2.59
C ILE A 128 -17.19 10.17 -3.81
N LYS A 129 -16.89 9.35 -4.84
CA LYS A 129 -17.69 9.28 -6.07
C LYS A 129 -19.13 8.83 -5.81
N LYS A 130 -19.37 8.07 -4.73
CA LYS A 130 -20.67 7.51 -4.37
C LYS A 130 -21.42 8.31 -3.30
N GLY A 131 -20.78 9.26 -2.63
CA GLY A 131 -21.34 9.94 -1.46
C GLY A 131 -21.49 8.99 -0.26
N TRP A 132 -20.52 8.09 -0.07
CA TRP A 132 -20.51 7.04 0.97
C TRP A 132 -19.42 7.24 2.03
N GLU A 133 -18.91 8.47 2.19
CA GLU A 133 -17.88 8.80 3.16
C GLU A 133 -18.30 8.46 4.60
N ASP A 134 -19.60 8.59 4.91
CA ASP A 134 -20.18 8.20 6.20
C ASP A 134 -20.08 6.70 6.47
N ALA A 135 -20.15 5.87 5.43
CA ALA A 135 -20.04 4.41 5.53
C ALA A 135 -18.63 3.93 5.90
N MET A 136 -17.62 4.80 5.84
CA MET A 136 -16.24 4.44 6.23
C MET A 136 -15.98 4.66 7.73
N ASN A 137 -16.90 5.32 8.45
CA ASN A 137 -16.82 5.46 9.90
C ASN A 137 -17.37 4.19 10.56
N LEU A 138 -16.46 3.28 10.90
CA LEU A 138 -16.80 2.00 11.48
C LEU A 138 -16.82 2.06 13.02
N PRO A 139 -17.77 1.40 13.68
CA PRO A 139 -17.82 1.33 15.14
C PRO A 139 -16.63 0.52 15.69
N GLU A 140 -16.00 1.00 16.77
CA GLU A 140 -14.85 0.35 17.39
C GLU A 140 -15.19 -1.07 17.89
N GLU A 141 -16.44 -1.27 18.32
CA GLU A 141 -16.93 -2.55 18.85
C GLU A 141 -16.81 -3.68 17.83
N GLY A 142 -17.04 -3.37 16.54
CA GLY A 142 -16.93 -4.35 15.45
C GLY A 142 -15.51 -4.88 15.28
N PHE A 143 -14.49 -4.02 15.43
CA PHE A 143 -13.08 -4.43 15.38
C PHE A 143 -12.69 -5.30 16.56
N VAL A 144 -13.20 -4.97 17.76
CA VAL A 144 -12.93 -5.76 18.97
C VAL A 144 -13.50 -7.18 18.84
N GLU A 145 -14.70 -7.32 18.28
CA GLU A 145 -15.30 -8.63 18.05
C GLU A 145 -14.54 -9.45 17.00
N MET A 146 -14.21 -8.84 15.87
CA MET A 146 -13.38 -9.46 14.82
C MET A 146 -12.03 -9.94 15.36
N LYS A 147 -11.36 -9.12 16.17
CA LYS A 147 -10.08 -9.47 16.78
C LYS A 147 -10.17 -10.69 17.72
N LYS A 148 -11.32 -10.88 18.39
CA LYS A 148 -11.57 -12.03 19.27
C LYS A 148 -11.88 -13.31 18.49
N LYS A 149 -12.72 -13.20 17.46
CA LYS A 149 -13.14 -14.35 16.64
C LYS A 149 -12.01 -14.84 15.72
N GLY A 150 -11.14 -13.93 15.28
CA GLY A 150 -10.17 -14.19 14.24
C GLY A 150 -10.85 -14.33 12.87
N PHE A 151 -10.06 -14.68 11.85
CA PHE A 151 -10.57 -14.86 10.49
C PHE A 151 -10.93 -16.32 10.24
N GLU A 152 -12.21 -16.59 10.02
CA GLU A 152 -12.64 -17.89 9.51
C GLU A 152 -11.98 -18.15 8.14
N GLY A 153 -11.37 -19.33 7.96
CA GLY A 153 -10.57 -19.62 6.76
C GLY A 153 -9.25 -18.83 6.66
N GLY A 154 -8.82 -18.17 7.73
CA GLY A 154 -7.60 -17.36 7.78
C GLY A 154 -7.64 -16.14 6.87
N LEU A 155 -6.47 -15.57 6.56
CA LEU A 155 -6.35 -14.39 5.68
C LEU A 155 -6.98 -14.62 4.30
N THR A 156 -6.90 -15.83 3.76
CA THR A 156 -7.51 -16.16 2.46
C THR A 156 -9.03 -16.08 2.53
N GLY A 157 -9.67 -16.62 3.57
CA GLY A 157 -11.12 -16.60 3.74
C GLY A 157 -11.67 -15.17 3.81
N VAL A 158 -11.15 -14.37 4.74
CA VAL A 158 -11.58 -12.97 4.90
C VAL A 158 -11.28 -12.11 3.68
N PHE A 159 -10.19 -12.37 2.94
CA PHE A 159 -9.87 -11.65 1.71
C PHE A 159 -10.87 -11.96 0.59
N LEU A 160 -11.28 -13.23 0.44
CA LEU A 160 -12.29 -13.63 -0.54
C LEU A 160 -13.67 -13.03 -0.20
N GLU A 161 -14.05 -13.04 1.08
CA GLU A 161 -15.29 -12.40 1.55
C GLU A 161 -15.27 -10.90 1.26
N MET A 162 -14.18 -10.22 1.59
CA MET A 162 -13.98 -8.80 1.30
C MET A 162 -14.10 -8.52 -0.21
N LYS A 163 -13.45 -9.32 -1.07
CA LYS A 163 -13.55 -9.16 -2.53
C LYS A 163 -14.99 -9.35 -3.01
N TRP A 164 -15.69 -10.36 -2.51
CA TRP A 164 -17.09 -10.60 -2.88
C TRP A 164 -17.99 -9.41 -2.49
N LEU A 165 -17.83 -8.89 -1.28
CA LEU A 165 -18.54 -7.70 -0.81
C LEU A 165 -18.21 -6.46 -1.65
N LEU A 166 -16.93 -6.25 -1.97
CA LEU A 166 -16.50 -5.15 -2.81
C LEU A 166 -17.17 -5.22 -4.20
N LEU A 167 -17.13 -6.37 -4.87
CA LEU A 167 -17.76 -6.55 -6.17
C LEU A 167 -19.28 -6.39 -6.09
N ASN A 168 -19.93 -6.89 -5.04
CA ASN A 168 -21.36 -6.68 -4.81
C ASN A 168 -21.73 -5.21 -4.59
N SER A 169 -20.83 -4.43 -3.99
CA SER A 169 -21.04 -2.98 -3.83
C SER A 169 -21.16 -2.24 -5.17
N TYR A 170 -20.60 -2.81 -6.23
CA TYR A 170 -20.78 -2.31 -7.60
C TYR A 170 -21.96 -3.00 -8.31
N MET A 171 -22.04 -4.33 -8.23
CA MET A 171 -22.91 -5.17 -9.07
C MET A 171 -24.36 -5.31 -8.60
N SER A 172 -24.66 -5.08 -7.31
CA SER A 172 -26.02 -5.23 -6.79
C SER A 172 -27.02 -4.32 -7.53
N LYS A 173 -28.29 -4.72 -7.62
CA LYS A 173 -29.34 -3.83 -8.17
C LYS A 173 -29.90 -2.87 -7.12
N ASP A 174 -29.76 -3.21 -5.84
CA ASP A 174 -30.27 -2.43 -4.72
C ASP A 174 -29.20 -1.50 -4.14
N GLN A 175 -29.51 -0.19 -4.06
CA GLN A 175 -28.55 0.82 -3.60
C GLN A 175 -28.18 0.67 -2.11
N SER A 176 -29.13 0.24 -1.28
CA SER A 176 -28.87 0.03 0.16
C SER A 176 -27.87 -1.11 0.36
N THR A 177 -28.08 -2.22 -0.37
CA THR A 177 -27.17 -3.36 -0.43
C THR A 177 -25.79 -2.92 -0.93
N LYS A 178 -25.71 -2.07 -1.97
CA LYS A 178 -24.42 -1.58 -2.46
C LYS A 178 -23.60 -0.88 -1.38
N LYS A 179 -24.20 0.10 -0.70
CA LYS A 179 -23.54 0.87 0.37
C LYS A 179 -23.16 -0.02 1.55
N THR A 180 -24.03 -0.95 1.93
CA THR A 180 -23.76 -1.90 3.03
C THR A 180 -22.62 -2.86 2.67
N SER A 181 -22.61 -3.39 1.44
CA SER A 181 -21.51 -4.25 0.97
C SER A 181 -20.18 -3.49 0.90
N PHE A 182 -20.19 -2.22 0.48
CA PHE A 182 -18.98 -1.38 0.52
C PHE A 182 -18.47 -1.18 1.96
N MET A 183 -19.36 -0.81 2.89
CA MET A 183 -19.03 -0.66 4.31
C MET A 183 -18.40 -1.92 4.90
N MET A 184 -18.98 -3.09 4.62
CA MET A 184 -18.46 -4.36 5.10
C MET A 184 -17.10 -4.70 4.45
N ALA A 185 -16.96 -4.50 3.14
CA ALA A 185 -15.68 -4.69 2.44
C ALA A 185 -14.57 -3.79 3.02
N TRP A 186 -14.88 -2.52 3.25
CA TRP A 186 -13.97 -1.58 3.91
C TRP A 186 -13.55 -2.05 5.31
N GLY A 187 -14.51 -2.52 6.12
CA GLY A 187 -14.22 -3.02 7.47
C GLY A 187 -13.36 -4.28 7.48
N LEU A 188 -13.60 -5.22 6.56
CA LEU A 188 -12.75 -6.39 6.39
C LEU A 188 -11.35 -6.01 5.89
N PHE A 189 -11.25 -5.11 4.92
CA PHE A 189 -9.96 -4.60 4.43
C PHE A 189 -9.12 -3.97 5.55
N LEU A 190 -9.71 -3.07 6.35
CA LEU A 190 -9.01 -2.44 7.47
C LEU A 190 -8.63 -3.47 8.55
N SER A 191 -9.49 -4.47 8.78
CA SER A 191 -9.20 -5.57 9.70
C SER A 191 -8.04 -6.44 9.22
N ILE A 192 -7.94 -6.73 7.92
CA ILE A 192 -6.81 -7.48 7.35
C ILE A 192 -5.49 -6.75 7.63
N GLY A 193 -5.45 -5.43 7.42
CA GLY A 193 -4.25 -4.62 7.72
C GLY A 193 -3.92 -4.57 9.21
N THR A 194 -4.90 -4.23 10.05
CA THR A 194 -4.68 -3.95 11.48
C THR A 194 -4.57 -5.20 12.35
N ILE A 195 -5.38 -6.23 12.09
CA ILE A 195 -5.38 -7.50 12.83
C ILE A 195 -4.47 -8.52 12.15
N GLY A 196 -4.55 -8.64 10.82
CA GLY A 196 -3.78 -9.62 10.06
C GLY A 196 -2.28 -9.30 9.96
N PHE A 197 -1.93 -8.02 9.77
CA PHE A 197 -0.55 -7.57 9.61
C PHE A 197 -0.04 -6.66 10.72
N GLY A 198 -0.91 -6.28 11.67
CA GLY A 198 -0.51 -5.49 12.83
C GLY A 198 -0.22 -4.03 12.54
N PHE A 199 -0.67 -3.50 11.39
CA PHE A 199 -0.50 -2.08 11.08
C PHE A 199 -1.30 -1.23 12.07
N THR A 200 -0.67 -0.19 12.62
CA THR A 200 -1.40 0.79 13.43
C THR A 200 -2.12 1.78 12.54
N LEU A 201 -3.18 2.41 13.05
CA LEU A 201 -3.90 3.44 12.30
C LEU A 201 -3.02 4.67 12.01
N GLU A 202 -2.01 4.93 12.84
CA GLU A 202 -1.02 5.98 12.64
C GLU A 202 -0.04 5.63 11.52
N GLN A 203 0.39 4.37 11.43
CA GLN A 203 1.24 3.89 10.34
C GLN A 203 0.50 3.97 8.99
N ILE A 204 -0.77 3.56 8.96
CA ILE A 204 -1.61 3.64 7.76
C ILE A 204 -1.79 5.11 7.34
N GLU A 205 -2.11 6.00 8.28
CA GLU A 205 -2.28 7.42 7.98
C GLU A 205 -0.98 8.07 7.47
N ALA A 206 0.16 7.79 8.10
CA ALA A 206 1.45 8.33 7.68
C ALA A 206 1.84 7.87 6.28
N ALA A 207 1.74 6.56 6.00
CA ALA A 207 2.05 5.99 4.70
C ALA A 207 1.10 6.51 3.59
N TYR A 208 -0.18 6.70 3.91
CA TYR A 208 -1.13 7.32 2.98
C TYR A 208 -0.74 8.76 2.64
N ILE A 209 -0.38 9.58 3.63
CA ILE A 209 0.02 10.98 3.41
C ILE A 209 1.26 11.05 2.53
N GLU A 210 2.27 10.21 2.79
CA GLU A 210 3.49 10.10 1.99
C GLU A 210 3.16 9.69 0.54
N LYS A 211 2.33 8.64 0.37
CA LYS A 211 1.94 8.16 -0.96
C LYS A 211 1.12 9.20 -1.74
N ASN A 212 0.21 9.91 -1.08
CA ASN A 212 -0.55 11.00 -1.68
C ASN A 212 0.38 12.12 -2.20
N ALA A 213 1.41 12.49 -1.44
CA ALA A 213 2.40 13.49 -1.86
C ALA A 213 3.20 13.03 -3.08
N VAL A 214 3.66 11.77 -3.10
CA VAL A 214 4.34 11.16 -4.25
C VAL A 214 3.44 11.16 -5.49
N ASN A 215 2.16 10.83 -5.34
CA ASN A 215 1.21 10.83 -6.46
C ASN A 215 0.98 12.25 -7.01
N HIS A 216 0.93 13.28 -6.15
CA HIS A 216 0.90 14.68 -6.60
C HIS A 216 2.16 15.09 -7.37
N GLN A 217 3.33 14.61 -6.96
CA GLN A 217 4.59 14.83 -7.67
C GLN A 217 4.59 14.15 -9.05
N ARG A 218 4.16 12.87 -9.12
CA ARG A 218 4.05 12.14 -10.40
C ARG A 218 3.17 12.87 -11.42
N GLN A 219 2.07 13.46 -10.98
CA GLN A 219 1.22 14.28 -11.85
C GLN A 219 1.93 15.56 -12.34
N GLN A 220 2.83 16.18 -11.54
CA GLN A 220 3.65 17.32 -12.00
C GLN A 220 4.68 16.91 -13.06
N GLU A 221 5.18 15.67 -12.99
CA GLU A 221 6.22 15.13 -13.88
C GLU A 221 5.65 14.51 -15.17
N GLY A 222 4.34 14.56 -15.37
CA GLY A 222 3.69 14.18 -16.64
C GLY A 222 3.21 12.72 -16.72
N TYR A 223 3.13 12.01 -15.59
CA TYR A 223 2.51 10.67 -15.51
C TYR A 223 1.03 10.71 -15.86
#